data_AF-A0A919T944-F1
#
_entry.id   AF-A0A919T944-F1
#
_cell.length_a   1.000
_cell.length_b   1.000
_cell.length_c   1.000
_cell.angle_alpha   90.00
_cell.angle_beta   90.00
_cell.angle_gamma   90.00
#
_symmetry.space_group_name_H-M   'P 1'
#
loop_
_entity.id
_entity.type
_entity.pdbx_description
1 polymer ?
#
loop_
_entity_poly.entity_id
_entity_poly.type
_entity_poly.pdbx_seq_one_letter_code
_entity_poly.pdbx_strand_id
1 'polypeptide(L)'
;MNATGSRRSVPDRARKRAIRALAAELGVAYSVAARLLTAPAPDTGRGSGVPIGVDEHRAWMFAAREHRTFNSRVRDTRLAAEIPLGRAAHLTTRFPPLRSTAGIGPLYHGEGRETAIAMLYAVVVHESPQLLPPADELAWAAELGEEAAVDIACAALDRAARLLLDQDRWRLWVRVEAALTAGEADPDRRRRDPAITLGRELRSTSLRGSLDGARQILDALLVEPYDCHPPGARVRVGGRPGTIVGADWAQAGPPTGYQVRLDDEADGLTAESGAELELIPG
;
A
#
# COMPACT_ATOMS: atom_id res chain seq x y z
N MET A 1 56.61 -4.59 -4.79
CA MET A 1 55.67 -5.71 -4.54
C MET A 1 55.54 -5.88 -3.04
N ASN A 2 54.40 -5.53 -2.45
CA ASN A 2 54.05 -5.91 -1.07
C ASN A 2 52.54 -6.10 -1.01
N ALA A 3 52.12 -7.36 -0.94
CA ALA A 3 50.72 -7.74 -0.78
C ALA A 3 50.38 -7.79 0.71
N THR A 4 49.57 -6.85 1.18
CA THR A 4 48.95 -6.93 2.51
C THR A 4 47.62 -7.70 2.40
N GLY A 5 47.67 -9.00 2.64
CA GLY A 5 46.49 -9.84 2.82
C GLY A 5 45.73 -9.45 4.09
N SER A 6 44.62 -8.73 3.93
CA SER A 6 43.70 -8.40 5.02
C SER A 6 43.00 -9.67 5.53
N ARG A 7 43.33 -10.06 6.78
CA ARG A 7 42.57 -11.05 7.56
C ARG A 7 41.19 -10.48 7.88
N ARG A 8 40.16 -10.86 7.10
CA ARG A 8 38.75 -10.66 7.47
C ARG A 8 38.44 -11.39 8.78
N SER A 9 37.97 -10.64 9.78
CA SER A 9 37.72 -11.09 11.14
C SER A 9 36.65 -12.21 11.21
N VAL A 10 36.93 -13.22 12.04
CA VAL A 10 36.10 -14.39 12.39
C VAL A 10 34.61 -14.12 12.73
N PRO A 11 34.18 -12.96 13.26
CA PRO A 11 32.76 -12.68 13.56
C PRO A 11 31.80 -12.80 12.38
N ASP A 12 32.25 -12.50 11.16
CA ASP A 12 31.39 -12.47 9.97
C ASP A 12 31.00 -13.88 9.49
N ARG A 13 31.87 -14.89 9.69
CA ARG A 13 31.57 -16.28 9.29
C ARG A 13 30.57 -16.96 10.23
N ALA A 14 30.70 -16.73 11.54
CA ALA A 14 29.77 -17.26 12.53
C ALA A 14 28.37 -16.67 12.32
N ARG A 15 28.28 -15.34 12.12
CA ARG A 15 27.02 -14.66 11.79
C ARG A 15 26.39 -15.21 10.51
N LYS A 16 27.16 -15.35 9.44
CA LYS A 16 26.66 -15.92 8.17
C LYS A 16 26.13 -17.35 8.32
N ARG A 17 26.77 -18.19 9.14
CA ARG A 17 26.28 -19.55 9.44
C ARG A 17 24.99 -19.52 10.24
N ALA A 18 24.89 -18.67 11.26
CA ALA A 18 23.68 -18.52 12.07
C ALA A 18 22.49 -18.07 11.20
N ILE A 19 22.70 -17.09 10.30
CA ILE A 19 21.66 -16.63 9.36
C ILE A 19 21.22 -17.76 8.43
N ARG A 20 22.16 -18.56 7.88
CA ARG A 20 21.80 -19.69 7.02
C ARG A 20 21.04 -20.78 7.77
N ALA A 21 21.46 -21.08 9.00
CA ALA A 21 20.77 -22.07 9.84
C ALA A 21 19.35 -21.61 10.14
N LEU A 22 19.16 -20.36 10.57
CA LEU A 22 17.84 -19.81 10.85
C LEU A 22 16.96 -19.71 9.61
N ALA A 23 17.54 -19.33 8.46
CA ALA A 23 16.83 -19.33 7.17
C ALA A 23 16.32 -20.73 6.79
N ALA A 24 17.16 -21.75 6.99
CA ALA A 24 16.81 -23.14 6.71
C ALA A 24 15.76 -23.69 7.69
N GLU A 25 15.89 -23.35 8.98
CA GLU A 25 14.96 -23.77 10.03
C GLU A 25 13.57 -23.17 9.84
N LEU A 26 13.48 -21.88 9.51
CA LEU A 26 12.22 -21.17 9.34
C LEU A 26 11.66 -21.25 7.90
N GLY A 27 12.42 -21.80 6.95
CA GLY A 27 12.03 -21.82 5.53
C GLY A 27 11.90 -20.42 4.92
N VAL A 28 12.68 -19.45 5.40
CA VAL A 28 12.65 -18.04 4.96
C VAL A 28 13.90 -17.65 4.20
N ALA A 29 13.83 -16.55 3.44
CA ALA A 29 14.98 -16.03 2.70
C ALA A 29 16.11 -15.58 3.64
N TYR A 30 17.34 -15.67 3.17
CA TYR A 30 18.55 -15.29 3.92
C TYR A 30 18.47 -13.86 4.48
N SER A 31 17.95 -12.90 3.70
CA SER A 31 17.79 -11.50 4.12
C SER A 31 16.74 -11.33 5.22
N VAL A 32 15.71 -12.17 5.26
CA VAL A 32 14.69 -12.19 6.33
C VAL A 32 15.29 -12.75 7.61
N ALA A 33 15.97 -13.90 7.54
CA ALA A 33 16.69 -14.46 8.68
C ALA A 33 17.79 -13.51 9.20
N ALA A 34 18.44 -12.77 8.31
CA ALA A 34 19.43 -11.76 8.68
C ALA A 34 18.80 -10.61 9.48
N ARG A 35 17.62 -10.13 9.06
CA ARG A 35 16.86 -9.11 9.78
C ARG A 35 16.41 -9.61 11.15
N LEU A 36 15.89 -10.83 11.23
CA LEU A 36 15.47 -11.46 12.49
C LEU A 36 16.62 -11.63 13.50
N LEU A 37 17.83 -11.97 13.04
CA LEU A 37 19.02 -12.08 13.90
C LEU A 37 19.63 -10.74 14.31
N THR A 38 19.26 -9.67 13.60
CA THR A 38 19.74 -8.31 13.90
C THR A 38 18.66 -7.48 14.60
N ALA A 39 17.44 -8.00 14.73
CA ALA A 39 16.38 -7.40 15.50
C ALA A 39 16.77 -7.47 17.00
N PRO A 40 16.88 -6.33 17.71
CA PRO A 40 17.02 -6.36 19.15
C PRO A 40 15.78 -7.02 19.77
N ALA A 41 15.96 -7.68 20.93
CA ALA A 41 14.84 -8.10 21.78
C ALA A 41 13.87 -6.92 21.97
N PRO A 42 12.55 -7.15 22.10
CA PRO A 42 11.55 -6.08 22.05
C PRO A 42 11.80 -5.06 23.16
N ASP A 43 12.48 -3.98 22.77
CA ASP A 43 12.64 -2.77 23.54
C ASP A 43 11.67 -1.77 22.89
N THR A 44 10.81 -1.18 23.72
CA THR A 44 9.62 -0.40 23.36
C THR A 44 9.96 0.98 22.79
N GLY A 45 10.78 1.05 21.75
CA GLY A 45 11.07 2.33 21.11
C GLY A 45 11.98 2.23 19.89
N ARG A 46 11.51 2.84 18.80
CA ARG A 46 12.23 3.07 17.53
C ARG A 46 12.35 1.86 16.59
N GLY A 47 11.20 1.43 16.07
CA GLY A 47 11.10 0.96 14.69
C GLY A 47 10.28 1.98 13.88
N SER A 48 10.70 2.27 12.65
CA SER A 48 9.91 2.98 11.63
C SER A 48 8.74 2.09 11.17
N GLY A 49 7.90 1.71 12.13
CA GLY A 49 6.69 0.93 11.93
C GLY A 49 5.50 1.85 12.15
N VAL A 50 4.53 1.72 11.25
CA VAL A 50 3.18 2.30 11.36
C VAL A 50 2.74 2.37 12.83
N PRO A 51 2.22 3.52 13.33
CA PRO A 51 1.93 3.69 14.74
C PRO A 51 1.10 2.54 15.28
N ILE A 52 1.61 1.86 16.32
CA ILE A 52 0.87 0.92 17.16
C ILE A 52 -0.10 1.78 17.98
N GLY A 53 -1.16 2.27 17.35
CA GLY A 53 -2.17 3.09 17.98
C GLY A 53 -3.49 2.34 18.04
N VAL A 54 -3.86 1.90 19.25
CA VAL A 54 -5.21 1.53 19.74
C VAL A 54 -5.95 0.37 19.04
N ASP A 55 -5.61 0.00 17.81
CA ASP A 55 -6.25 -1.07 17.04
C ASP A 55 -5.43 -2.38 17.13
N GLU A 56 -5.59 -3.09 18.24
CA GLU A 56 -4.97 -4.41 18.48
C GLU A 56 -5.27 -5.40 17.34
N HIS A 57 -6.44 -5.28 16.70
CA HIS A 57 -6.82 -6.13 15.58
C HIS A 57 -5.94 -5.86 14.35
N ARG A 58 -5.63 -4.58 14.06
CA ARG A 58 -4.71 -4.22 12.98
C ARG A 58 -3.28 -4.67 13.27
N ALA A 59 -2.79 -4.47 14.50
CA ALA A 59 -1.46 -4.95 14.89
C ALA A 59 -1.35 -6.48 14.74
N TRP A 60 -2.38 -7.21 15.16
CA TRP A 60 -2.46 -8.66 14.99
C TRP A 60 -2.46 -9.08 13.49
N MET A 61 -3.20 -8.37 12.64
CA MET A 61 -3.22 -8.66 11.20
C MET A 61 -1.85 -8.47 10.54
N PHE A 62 -1.11 -7.42 10.91
CA PHE A 62 0.25 -7.23 10.41
C PHE A 62 1.19 -8.33 10.89
N ALA A 63 1.17 -8.65 12.19
CA ALA A 63 1.96 -9.75 12.73
C ALA A 63 1.63 -11.10 12.04
N ALA A 64 0.35 -11.38 11.80
CA ALA A 64 -0.07 -12.56 11.07
C ALA A 64 0.45 -12.58 9.62
N ARG A 65 0.52 -11.43 8.95
CA ARG A 65 1.07 -11.32 7.58
C ARG A 65 2.57 -11.58 7.54
N GLU A 66 3.32 -11.18 8.57
CA GLU A 66 4.76 -11.43 8.71
C GLU A 66 5.08 -12.92 8.90
N HIS A 67 4.16 -13.69 9.51
CA HIS A 67 4.32 -15.12 9.75
C HIS A 67 3.81 -16.03 8.61
N ARG A 68 3.48 -15.47 7.44
CA ARG A 68 2.99 -16.27 6.32
C ARG A 68 4.10 -17.14 5.72
N THR A 69 3.71 -18.36 5.33
CA THR A 69 4.58 -19.26 4.58
C THR A 69 4.96 -18.65 3.24
N PHE A 70 6.12 -19.05 2.69
CA PHE A 70 6.56 -18.59 1.36
C PHE A 70 5.49 -18.81 0.28
N ASN A 71 4.88 -19.99 0.22
CA ASN A 71 3.82 -20.30 -0.75
C ASN A 71 2.60 -19.37 -0.60
N SER A 72 2.23 -19.03 0.64
CA SER A 72 1.16 -18.07 0.88
C SER A 72 1.53 -16.66 0.40
N ARG A 73 2.80 -16.25 0.57
CA ARG A 73 3.28 -14.95 0.08
C ARG A 73 3.29 -14.91 -1.44
N VAL A 74 3.83 -15.93 -2.12
CA VAL A 74 3.84 -16.04 -3.59
C VAL A 74 2.42 -16.03 -4.16
N ARG A 75 1.48 -16.73 -3.53
CA ARG A 75 0.07 -16.69 -3.96
C ARG A 75 -0.51 -15.28 -3.86
N ASP A 76 -0.22 -14.58 -2.76
CA ASP A 76 -0.70 -13.21 -2.53
C ASP A 76 -0.08 -12.21 -3.51
N THR A 77 1.22 -12.32 -3.79
CA THR A 77 1.91 -11.45 -4.75
C THR A 77 1.53 -11.74 -6.21
N ARG A 78 1.18 -12.98 -6.55
CA ARG A 78 0.55 -13.31 -7.84
C ARG A 78 -0.80 -12.63 -7.99
N LEU A 79 -1.64 -12.68 -6.95
CA LEU A 79 -2.91 -11.95 -6.94
C LEU A 79 -2.66 -10.43 -7.09
N ALA A 80 -1.68 -9.88 -6.36
CA ALA A 80 -1.31 -8.46 -6.42
C ALA A 80 -0.83 -7.99 -7.80
N ALA A 81 -0.30 -8.91 -8.62
CA ALA A 81 0.15 -8.66 -9.98
C ALA A 81 -0.97 -8.76 -11.04
N GLU A 82 -2.15 -9.27 -10.68
CA GLU A 82 -3.29 -9.38 -11.59
C GLU A 82 -4.08 -8.05 -11.66
N ILE A 83 -3.82 -7.24 -12.69
CA ILE A 83 -4.48 -5.94 -12.88
C ILE A 83 -5.72 -6.12 -13.78
N PRO A 84 -6.87 -5.48 -13.48
CA PRO A 84 -7.11 -4.56 -12.35
C PRO A 84 -7.62 -5.23 -11.07
N LEU A 85 -8.27 -6.39 -11.16
CA LEU A 85 -9.06 -6.97 -10.07
C LEU A 85 -8.20 -7.52 -8.92
N GLY A 86 -7.19 -8.34 -9.22
CA GLY A 86 -6.35 -8.96 -8.20
C GLY A 86 -5.53 -7.95 -7.42
N ARG A 87 -4.97 -6.93 -8.09
CA ARG A 87 -4.27 -5.83 -7.41
C ARG A 87 -5.20 -5.09 -6.45
N ALA A 88 -6.42 -4.78 -6.87
CA ALA A 88 -7.41 -4.14 -6.00
C ALA A 88 -7.75 -5.02 -4.78
N ALA A 89 -8.03 -6.30 -4.99
CA ALA A 89 -8.34 -7.26 -3.92
C ALA A 89 -7.19 -7.45 -2.92
N HIS A 90 -5.96 -7.50 -3.44
CA HIS A 90 -4.75 -7.56 -2.60
C HIS A 90 -4.64 -6.33 -1.69
N LEU A 91 -4.80 -5.13 -2.26
CA LEU A 91 -4.71 -3.88 -1.50
C LEU A 91 -5.82 -3.75 -0.46
N THR A 92 -7.07 -4.10 -0.78
CA THR A 92 -8.17 -4.07 0.21
C THR A 92 -8.01 -5.07 1.34
N THR A 93 -7.34 -6.20 1.07
CA THR A 93 -6.96 -7.19 2.09
C THR A 93 -5.80 -6.69 2.96
N ARG A 94 -4.80 -6.02 2.36
CA ARG A 94 -3.66 -5.44 3.09
C ARG A 94 -4.06 -4.26 3.97
N PHE A 95 -5.04 -3.47 3.54
CA PHE A 95 -5.53 -2.28 4.24
C PHE A 95 -7.00 -2.45 4.67
N PRO A 96 -7.25 -3.26 5.72
CA PRO A 96 -8.60 -3.50 6.21
C PRO A 96 -9.18 -2.24 6.88
N PRO A 97 -10.52 -2.14 6.97
CA PRO A 97 -11.17 -1.00 7.61
C PRO A 97 -10.77 -0.86 9.08
N LEU A 98 -10.43 0.36 9.49
CA LEU A 98 -10.12 0.67 10.88
C LEU A 98 -11.41 0.79 11.70
N ARG A 99 -11.51 0.00 12.77
CA ARG A 99 -12.78 -0.19 13.50
C ARG A 99 -13.11 0.92 14.51
N SER A 100 -12.13 1.72 14.92
CA SER A 100 -12.33 2.84 15.86
C SER A 100 -11.24 3.88 15.67
N THR A 101 -11.66 5.12 15.43
CA THR A 101 -10.79 6.29 15.40
C THR A 101 -11.51 7.33 16.23
N ALA A 102 -10.98 7.68 17.41
CA ALA A 102 -11.61 8.53 18.43
C ALA A 102 -12.33 9.79 17.88
N GLY A 103 -13.59 9.67 17.43
CA GLY A 103 -14.35 10.74 16.77
C GLY A 103 -13.94 11.07 15.32
N ILE A 104 -12.85 10.51 14.80
CA ILE A 104 -12.27 10.85 13.47
C ILE A 104 -13.05 10.20 12.32
N GLY A 105 -13.98 9.29 12.58
CA GLY A 105 -14.78 8.65 11.54
C GLY A 105 -14.04 7.56 10.75
N PRO A 106 -14.74 6.87 9.85
CA PRO A 106 -14.26 5.62 9.27
C PRO A 106 -13.03 5.83 8.36
N LEU A 107 -11.93 5.11 8.63
CA LEU A 107 -10.75 5.01 7.76
C LEU A 107 -10.64 3.64 7.06
N TYR A 108 -10.19 3.63 5.81
CA TYR A 108 -10.08 2.46 4.93
C TYR A 108 -11.42 1.71 4.73
N HIS A 109 -12.54 2.42 4.92
CA HIS A 109 -13.90 1.86 4.87
C HIS A 109 -14.53 1.94 3.47
N GLY A 110 -15.76 1.42 3.36
CA GLY A 110 -16.54 1.40 2.12
C GLY A 110 -16.55 0.02 1.50
N GLU A 111 -17.74 -0.58 1.39
CA GLU A 111 -17.91 -1.95 0.90
C GLU A 111 -17.44 -2.14 -0.55
N GLY A 112 -17.60 -1.12 -1.38
CA GLY A 112 -17.19 -1.12 -2.79
C GLY A 112 -15.77 -0.59 -3.04
N ARG A 113 -14.92 -0.44 -2.01
CA ARG A 113 -13.57 0.16 -2.18
C ARG A 113 -12.66 -0.68 -3.08
N GLU A 114 -12.83 -1.99 -3.07
CA GLU A 114 -12.13 -2.90 -3.99
C GLU A 114 -12.52 -2.62 -5.43
N THR A 115 -13.82 -2.64 -5.71
CA THR A 115 -14.38 -2.30 -7.02
C THR A 115 -13.95 -0.92 -7.48
N ALA A 116 -13.96 0.07 -6.58
CA ALA A 116 -13.51 1.42 -6.88
C ALA A 116 -12.03 1.43 -7.32
N ILE A 117 -11.12 0.81 -6.56
CA ILE A 117 -9.70 0.71 -6.94
C ILE A 117 -9.53 0.00 -8.28
N ALA A 118 -10.24 -1.10 -8.51
CA ALA A 118 -10.18 -1.83 -9.77
C ALA A 118 -10.66 -0.97 -10.96
N MET A 119 -11.70 -0.16 -10.79
CA MET A 119 -12.16 0.79 -11.80
C MET A 119 -11.13 1.90 -12.09
N LEU A 120 -10.44 2.39 -11.06
CA LEU A 120 -9.34 3.36 -11.25
C LEU A 120 -8.21 2.75 -12.09
N TYR A 121 -7.81 1.51 -11.79
CA TYR A 121 -6.82 0.81 -12.61
C TYR A 121 -7.30 0.58 -14.05
N ALA A 122 -8.57 0.23 -14.25
CA ALA A 122 -9.14 0.08 -15.59
C ALA A 122 -9.05 1.40 -16.39
N VAL A 123 -9.34 2.55 -15.76
CA VAL A 123 -9.17 3.87 -16.38
C VAL A 123 -7.71 4.14 -16.74
N VAL A 124 -6.77 3.90 -15.82
CA VAL A 124 -5.34 4.13 -16.11
C VAL A 124 -4.84 3.22 -17.24
N VAL A 125 -5.21 1.95 -17.26
CA VAL A 125 -4.82 1.01 -18.33
C VAL A 125 -5.41 1.42 -19.68
N HIS A 126 -6.65 1.93 -19.69
CA HIS A 126 -7.30 2.41 -20.90
C HIS A 126 -6.63 3.67 -21.47
N GLU A 127 -6.39 4.67 -20.61
CA GLU A 127 -5.93 5.99 -21.04
C GLU A 127 -4.42 6.15 -21.09
N SER A 128 -3.68 5.31 -20.36
CA SER A 128 -2.23 5.35 -20.24
C SER A 128 -1.64 3.95 -20.16
N PRO A 129 -1.83 3.11 -21.19
CA PRO A 129 -1.37 1.72 -21.21
C PRO A 129 0.14 1.57 -20.99
N GLN A 130 0.93 2.60 -21.30
CA GLN A 130 2.38 2.65 -21.05
C GLN A 130 2.76 2.65 -19.57
N LEU A 131 1.83 2.95 -18.65
CA LEU A 131 2.05 2.86 -17.21
C LEU A 131 1.82 1.45 -16.66
N LEU A 132 1.28 0.53 -17.48
CA LEU A 132 1.15 -0.86 -17.10
C LEU A 132 2.55 -1.50 -17.09
N PRO A 133 2.98 -2.10 -15.98
CA PRO A 133 4.29 -2.73 -15.94
C PRO A 133 4.35 -3.93 -16.90
N PRO A 134 5.51 -4.22 -17.52
CA PRO A 134 5.69 -5.37 -18.39
C PRO A 134 5.26 -6.68 -17.71
N ALA A 135 4.63 -7.58 -18.48
CA ALA A 135 4.07 -8.81 -17.92
C ALA A 135 5.14 -9.76 -17.34
N ASP A 136 6.33 -9.78 -17.92
CA ASP A 136 7.49 -10.53 -17.45
C ASP A 136 8.07 -9.93 -16.16
N GLU A 137 8.11 -8.60 -16.04
CA GLU A 137 8.50 -7.91 -14.80
C GLU A 137 7.53 -8.21 -13.67
N LEU A 138 6.22 -8.12 -13.91
CA LEU A 138 5.20 -8.45 -12.90
C LEU A 138 5.22 -9.91 -12.49
N ALA A 139 5.36 -10.82 -13.47
CA ALA A 139 5.49 -12.24 -13.18
C ALA A 139 6.72 -12.51 -12.31
N TRP A 140 7.88 -11.92 -12.65
CA TRP A 140 9.09 -12.05 -11.86
C TRP A 140 8.91 -11.50 -10.44
N ALA A 141 8.37 -10.28 -10.29
CA ALA A 141 8.11 -9.67 -8.99
C ALA A 141 7.15 -10.52 -8.14
N ALA A 142 6.12 -11.08 -8.75
CA ALA A 142 5.16 -11.96 -8.09
C ALA A 142 5.82 -13.24 -7.55
N GLU A 143 6.74 -13.86 -8.29
CA GLU A 143 7.41 -15.09 -7.84
C GLU A 143 8.35 -14.89 -6.65
N LEU A 144 8.74 -13.65 -6.34
CA LEU A 144 9.59 -13.36 -5.17
C LEU A 144 8.84 -13.58 -3.84
N GLY A 145 7.51 -13.49 -3.83
CA GLY A 145 6.73 -13.50 -2.60
C GLY A 145 7.02 -12.29 -1.69
N GLU A 146 7.48 -11.19 -2.28
CA GLU A 146 7.77 -9.92 -1.60
C GLU A 146 6.82 -8.84 -2.13
N GLU A 147 5.88 -8.37 -1.30
CA GLU A 147 4.87 -7.37 -1.69
C GLU A 147 5.51 -6.09 -2.22
N ALA A 148 6.55 -5.61 -1.54
CA ALA A 148 7.29 -4.42 -1.93
C ALA A 148 7.84 -4.50 -3.37
N ALA A 149 8.18 -5.70 -3.87
CA ALA A 149 8.64 -5.85 -5.26
C ALA A 149 7.50 -5.56 -6.26
N VAL A 150 6.29 -6.05 -5.98
CA VAL A 150 5.10 -5.76 -6.81
C VAL A 150 4.69 -4.29 -6.67
N ASP A 151 4.79 -3.72 -5.46
CA ASP A 151 4.50 -2.30 -5.23
C ASP A 151 5.43 -1.38 -6.01
N ILE A 152 6.74 -1.69 -6.03
CA ILE A 152 7.72 -0.94 -6.81
C ILE A 152 7.39 -1.03 -8.30
N ALA A 153 7.10 -2.23 -8.81
CA ALA A 153 6.76 -2.43 -10.22
C ALA A 153 5.49 -1.63 -10.59
N CYS A 154 4.48 -1.61 -9.72
CA CYS A 154 3.21 -0.92 -9.96
C CYS A 154 3.19 0.55 -9.53
N ALA A 155 4.26 1.11 -8.98
CA ALA A 155 4.23 2.43 -8.34
C ALA A 155 3.70 3.55 -9.26
N ALA A 156 4.04 3.53 -10.56
CA ALA A 156 3.56 4.51 -11.53
C ALA A 156 2.05 4.36 -11.82
N LEU A 157 1.57 3.12 -11.92
CA LEU A 157 0.15 2.80 -12.08
C LEU A 157 -0.65 3.24 -10.85
N ASP A 158 -0.17 2.93 -9.65
CA ASP A 158 -0.82 3.28 -8.38
C ASP A 158 -0.89 4.79 -8.19
N ARG A 159 0.20 5.49 -8.53
CA ARG A 159 0.24 6.95 -8.51
C ARG A 159 -0.78 7.56 -9.46
N ALA A 160 -0.84 7.07 -10.69
CA ALA A 160 -1.82 7.56 -11.67
C ALA A 160 -3.26 7.29 -11.21
N ALA A 161 -3.54 6.09 -10.68
CA ALA A 161 -4.85 5.73 -10.15
C ALA A 161 -5.24 6.64 -8.98
N ARG A 162 -4.28 6.95 -8.08
CA ARG A 162 -4.50 7.87 -6.98
C ARG A 162 -4.86 9.27 -7.45
N LEU A 163 -4.16 9.82 -8.45
CA LEU A 163 -4.40 11.18 -8.97
C LEU A 163 -5.75 11.32 -9.68
N LEU A 164 -6.37 10.23 -10.15
CA LEU A 164 -7.74 10.26 -10.65
C LEU A 164 -8.75 10.73 -9.59
N LEU A 165 -8.49 10.43 -8.31
CA LEU A 165 -9.36 10.76 -7.18
C LEU A 165 -9.30 12.24 -6.76
N ASP A 166 -8.34 13.02 -7.28
CA ASP A 166 -8.28 14.47 -7.06
C ASP A 166 -9.15 15.25 -8.07
N GLN A 167 -9.70 14.56 -9.06
CA GLN A 167 -10.58 15.16 -10.07
C GLN A 167 -12.02 15.23 -9.57
N ASP A 168 -12.81 16.08 -10.24
CA ASP A 168 -14.25 16.12 -10.01
C ASP A 168 -14.90 14.73 -10.21
N ARG A 169 -15.76 14.34 -9.25
CA ARG A 169 -16.36 13.00 -9.18
C ARG A 169 -17.19 12.69 -10.43
N TRP A 170 -17.89 13.66 -10.99
CA TRP A 170 -18.67 13.44 -12.21
C TRP A 170 -17.75 13.09 -13.38
N ARG A 171 -16.67 13.86 -13.56
CA ARG A 171 -15.66 13.56 -14.60
C ARG A 171 -15.02 12.19 -14.44
N LEU A 172 -14.73 11.79 -13.20
CA LEU A 172 -14.20 10.46 -12.90
C LEU A 172 -15.13 9.35 -13.42
N TRP A 173 -16.43 9.42 -13.11
CA TRP A 173 -17.38 8.38 -13.52
C TRP A 173 -17.55 8.28 -15.03
N VAL A 174 -17.54 9.41 -15.75
CA VAL A 174 -17.57 9.41 -17.23
C VAL A 174 -16.35 8.65 -17.79
N ARG A 175 -15.16 8.86 -17.20
CA ARG A 175 -13.94 8.15 -17.62
C ARG A 175 -13.98 6.66 -17.27
N VAL A 176 -14.53 6.30 -16.11
CA VAL A 176 -14.77 4.90 -15.73
C VAL A 176 -15.68 4.22 -16.75
N GLU A 177 -16.83 4.82 -17.08
CA GLU A 177 -17.76 4.26 -18.07
C GLU A 177 -17.11 4.09 -19.44
N ALA A 178 -16.33 5.08 -19.90
CA ALA A 178 -15.60 5.00 -21.16
C ALA A 178 -14.57 3.87 -21.17
N ALA A 179 -13.76 3.74 -20.10
CA ALA A 179 -12.74 2.70 -19.99
C ALA A 179 -13.36 1.30 -19.93
N LEU A 180 -14.46 1.12 -19.20
CA LEU A 180 -15.15 -0.16 -19.12
C LEU A 180 -15.81 -0.52 -20.46
N THR A 181 -16.46 0.43 -21.14
CA THR A 181 -17.04 0.21 -22.48
C THR A 181 -15.98 -0.21 -23.49
N ALA A 182 -14.83 0.47 -23.49
CA ALA A 182 -13.71 0.11 -24.35
C ALA A 182 -13.15 -1.27 -24.01
N GLY A 183 -13.00 -1.59 -22.71
CA GLY A 183 -12.53 -2.89 -22.24
C GLY A 183 -13.48 -4.04 -22.61
N GLU A 184 -14.79 -3.85 -22.51
CA GLU A 184 -15.80 -4.85 -22.90
C GLU A 184 -15.69 -5.23 -24.39
N ALA A 185 -15.26 -4.30 -25.24
CA ALA A 185 -15.03 -4.51 -26.67
C ALA A 185 -13.63 -5.05 -27.02
N ASP A 186 -12.72 -5.17 -26.05
CA ASP A 186 -11.32 -5.59 -26.29
C ASP A 186 -11.27 -7.07 -26.74
N PRO A 187 -10.47 -7.42 -27.78
CA PRO A 187 -10.30 -8.81 -28.20
C PRO A 187 -9.59 -9.69 -27.15
N ASP A 188 -8.76 -9.11 -26.28
CA ASP A 188 -8.08 -9.82 -25.21
C ASP A 188 -9.03 -10.08 -24.02
N ARG A 189 -9.27 -11.36 -23.74
CA ARG A 189 -10.08 -11.81 -22.60
C ARG A 189 -9.58 -11.27 -21.27
N ARG A 190 -8.26 -11.08 -21.12
CA ARG A 190 -7.68 -10.58 -19.88
C ARG A 190 -8.08 -9.14 -19.57
N ARG A 191 -8.45 -8.36 -20.58
CA ARG A 191 -8.98 -7.00 -20.43
C ARG A 191 -10.50 -6.98 -20.41
N ARG A 192 -11.10 -7.77 -21.30
CA ARG A 192 -12.55 -7.84 -21.46
C ARG A 192 -13.27 -8.41 -20.25
N ASP A 193 -12.81 -9.52 -19.69
CA ASP A 193 -13.53 -10.21 -18.60
C ASP A 193 -13.57 -9.35 -17.32
N PRO A 194 -12.47 -8.66 -16.91
CA PRO A 194 -12.54 -7.67 -15.85
C PRO A 194 -13.45 -6.48 -16.17
N ALA A 195 -13.43 -5.96 -17.40
CA ALA A 195 -14.28 -4.85 -17.79
C ALA A 195 -15.78 -5.20 -17.70
N ILE A 196 -16.17 -6.39 -18.16
CA ILE A 196 -17.55 -6.91 -18.02
C ILE A 196 -17.93 -7.04 -16.53
N THR A 197 -17.02 -7.58 -15.72
CA THR A 197 -17.24 -7.77 -14.27
C THR A 197 -17.47 -6.43 -13.58
N LEU A 198 -16.57 -5.48 -13.80
CA LEU A 198 -16.65 -4.13 -13.23
C LEU A 198 -17.86 -3.35 -13.78
N GLY A 199 -18.21 -3.51 -15.05
CA GLY A 199 -19.38 -2.90 -15.65
C GLY A 199 -20.69 -3.36 -14.99
N ARG A 200 -20.77 -4.64 -14.60
CA ARG A 200 -21.91 -5.15 -13.81
C ARG A 200 -21.96 -4.53 -12.43
N GLU A 201 -20.82 -4.49 -11.73
CA GLU A 201 -20.71 -3.88 -10.41
C GLU A 201 -21.06 -2.39 -10.40
N LEU A 202 -20.64 -1.64 -11.42
CA LEU A 202 -20.97 -0.22 -11.56
C LEU A 202 -22.49 0.02 -11.59
N ARG A 203 -23.24 -0.92 -12.19
CA ARG A 203 -24.69 -0.83 -12.33
C ARG A 203 -25.45 -1.30 -11.10
N SER A 204 -24.87 -2.19 -10.30
CA SER A 204 -25.53 -2.81 -9.13
C SER A 204 -25.16 -2.18 -7.79
N THR A 205 -23.99 -1.54 -7.70
CA THR A 205 -23.38 -1.19 -6.42
C THR A 205 -23.19 0.33 -6.31
N SER A 206 -23.63 0.92 -5.20
CA SER A 206 -23.37 2.35 -4.92
C SER A 206 -21.92 2.54 -4.47
N LEU A 207 -21.08 3.06 -5.36
CA LEU A 207 -19.65 3.28 -5.08
C LEU A 207 -19.34 4.63 -4.41
N ARG A 208 -20.35 5.50 -4.21
CA ARG A 208 -20.15 6.87 -3.70
C ARG A 208 -19.46 6.92 -2.34
N GLY A 209 -19.78 6.00 -1.43
CA GLY A 209 -19.15 5.91 -0.10
C GLY A 209 -17.82 5.16 -0.08
N SER A 210 -17.34 4.69 -1.23
CA SER A 210 -16.16 3.81 -1.33
C SER A 210 -14.91 4.51 -1.85
N LEU A 211 -15.06 5.69 -2.46
CA LEU A 211 -13.94 6.45 -3.02
C LEU A 211 -12.96 6.94 -1.95
N ASP A 212 -13.46 7.35 -0.78
CA ASP A 212 -12.60 7.86 0.30
C ASP A 212 -11.73 6.74 0.89
N GLY A 213 -12.29 5.53 1.05
CA GLY A 213 -11.51 4.36 1.44
C GLY A 213 -10.50 3.94 0.38
N ALA A 214 -10.88 3.95 -0.90
CA ALA A 214 -9.96 3.71 -2.02
C ALA A 214 -8.80 4.72 -2.02
N ARG A 215 -9.09 6.01 -1.79
CA ARG A 215 -8.09 7.08 -1.65
C ARG A 215 -7.11 6.77 -0.52
N GLN A 216 -7.63 6.44 0.66
CA GLN A 216 -6.82 6.16 1.85
C GLN A 216 -5.91 4.94 1.66
N ILE A 217 -6.40 3.89 0.99
CA ILE A 217 -5.60 2.70 0.65
C ILE A 217 -4.44 3.09 -0.25
N LEU A 218 -4.69 3.84 -1.32
CA LEU A 218 -3.64 4.28 -2.25
C LEU A 218 -2.67 5.27 -1.58
N ASP A 219 -3.16 6.16 -0.72
CA ASP A 219 -2.31 7.04 0.09
C ASP A 219 -1.38 6.23 1.00
N ALA A 220 -1.91 5.24 1.72
CA ALA A 220 -1.13 4.40 2.63
C ALA A 220 -0.06 3.58 1.88
N LEU A 221 -0.38 3.08 0.69
CA LEU A 221 0.56 2.38 -0.17
C LEU A 221 1.70 3.31 -0.64
N LEU A 222 1.35 4.52 -1.11
CA LEU A 222 2.30 5.41 -1.77
C LEU A 222 3.23 6.15 -0.81
N VAL A 223 2.87 6.30 0.48
CA VAL A 223 3.76 6.92 1.49
C VAL A 223 4.90 6.01 1.94
N GLU A 224 4.72 4.69 1.83
CA GLU A 224 5.66 3.70 2.38
C GLU A 224 7.08 3.83 1.80
N PRO A 225 7.29 4.00 0.47
CA PRO A 225 8.64 4.16 -0.09
C PRO A 225 9.36 5.44 0.34
N TYR A 226 8.66 6.40 0.94
CA TYR A 226 9.20 7.70 1.36
C TYR A 226 9.33 7.83 2.87
N ASP A 227 9.16 6.74 3.64
CA ASP A 227 9.13 6.75 5.10
C ASP A 227 8.16 7.80 5.67
N CYS A 228 7.07 8.04 4.95
CA CYS A 228 6.06 9.05 5.25
C CYS A 228 4.90 8.46 6.05
N HIS A 229 4.05 9.32 6.63
CA HIS A 229 2.99 8.87 7.53
C HIS A 229 1.71 8.49 6.77
N PRO A 230 1.14 7.28 6.96
CA PRO A 230 -0.08 6.85 6.28
C PRO A 230 -1.35 7.39 6.96
N PRO A 231 -2.51 7.35 6.28
CA PRO A 231 -3.79 7.57 6.92
C PRO A 231 -3.98 6.72 8.19
N GLY A 232 -4.52 7.34 9.25
CA GLY A 232 -4.63 6.77 10.59
C GLY A 232 -3.43 7.07 11.49
N ALA A 233 -2.32 7.60 10.98
CA ALA A 233 -1.22 8.06 11.83
C ALA A 233 -1.62 9.29 12.67
N ARG A 234 -1.16 9.31 13.92
CA ARG A 234 -1.41 10.36 14.90
C ARG A 234 -0.34 11.44 14.84
N VAL A 235 -0.76 12.69 14.72
CA VAL A 235 0.13 13.85 14.55
C VAL A 235 -0.33 15.02 15.40
N ARG A 236 0.54 16.00 15.62
CA ARG A 236 0.18 17.33 16.12
C ARG A 236 0.32 18.37 15.01
N VAL A 237 -0.68 19.24 14.90
CA VAL A 237 -0.68 20.39 14.00
C VAL A 237 -0.84 21.64 14.87
N GLY A 238 0.19 22.48 14.96
CA GLY A 238 0.16 23.67 15.83
C GLY A 238 -0.12 23.31 17.30
N GLY A 239 0.45 22.20 17.79
CA GLY A 239 0.25 21.70 19.15
C GLY A 239 -1.07 20.94 19.39
N ARG A 240 -2.00 20.92 18.43
CA ARG A 240 -3.29 20.22 18.54
C ARG A 240 -3.19 18.80 18.01
N PRO A 241 -3.67 17.78 18.73
CA PRO A 241 -3.65 16.41 18.26
C PRO A 241 -4.64 16.20 17.11
N GLY A 242 -4.26 15.34 16.16
CA GLY A 242 -5.09 14.97 15.04
C GLY A 242 -4.63 13.68 14.37
N THR A 243 -5.36 13.29 13.33
CA THR A 243 -5.12 12.06 12.56
C THR A 243 -5.04 12.38 11.09
N ILE A 244 -4.02 11.83 10.42
CA ILE A 244 -3.93 11.91 8.96
C ILE A 244 -5.08 11.11 8.36
N VAL A 245 -5.89 11.73 7.51
CA VAL A 245 -7.02 11.08 6.83
C VAL A 245 -6.80 10.95 5.31
N GLY A 246 -5.74 11.58 4.80
CA GLY A 246 -5.33 11.52 3.40
C GLY A 246 -4.02 12.28 3.16
N ALA A 247 -3.46 12.11 1.97
CA ALA A 247 -2.27 12.82 1.51
C ALA A 247 -2.56 13.53 0.18
N ASP A 248 -1.86 14.64 -0.05
CA ASP A 248 -1.85 15.35 -1.32
C ASP A 248 -0.59 14.99 -2.09
N TRP A 249 -0.71 14.83 -3.41
CA TRP A 249 0.35 14.28 -4.25
C TRP A 249 0.59 15.12 -5.50
N ALA A 250 1.87 15.33 -5.81
CA ALA A 250 2.30 15.68 -7.15
C ALA A 250 2.36 14.43 -8.06
N GLN A 251 2.70 14.64 -9.34
CA GLN A 251 2.86 13.56 -10.32
C GLN A 251 3.94 12.53 -9.91
N ALA A 252 4.98 12.96 -9.20
CA ALA A 252 6.05 12.11 -8.71
C ALA A 252 6.58 12.64 -7.36
N GLY A 253 7.31 11.77 -6.63
CA GLY A 253 7.94 12.13 -5.36
C GLY A 253 7.04 11.92 -4.13
N PRO A 254 7.51 12.40 -2.96
CA PRO A 254 6.80 12.27 -1.69
C PRO A 254 5.49 13.08 -1.68
N PRO A 255 4.64 12.90 -0.64
CA PRO A 255 3.48 13.75 -0.44
C PRO A 255 3.83 15.25 -0.41
N THR A 256 2.97 16.06 -1.03
CA THR A 256 3.05 17.53 -1.02
C THR A 256 2.16 18.15 0.05
N GLY A 257 1.44 17.36 0.82
CA GLY A 257 0.58 17.83 1.91
C GLY A 257 -0.13 16.68 2.61
N TYR A 258 -0.71 16.98 3.77
CA TYR A 258 -1.51 16.04 4.53
C TYR A 258 -2.87 16.63 4.87
N GLN A 259 -3.89 15.80 4.75
CA GLN A 259 -5.22 16.11 5.24
C GLN A 259 -5.32 15.56 6.66
N VAL A 260 -5.57 16.42 7.63
CA VAL A 260 -5.55 16.06 9.05
C VAL A 260 -6.90 16.41 9.69
N ARG A 261 -7.55 15.41 10.27
CA ARG A 261 -8.73 15.63 11.12
C ARG A 261 -8.25 15.82 12.54
N LEU A 262 -8.45 17.02 13.09
CA LEU A 262 -8.14 17.30 14.50
C LEU A 262 -9.17 16.63 15.40
N ASP A 263 -8.77 16.26 16.61
CA ASP A 263 -9.65 15.54 17.54
C ASP A 263 -10.81 16.40 18.04
N ASP A 264 -10.57 17.71 18.16
CA ASP A 264 -11.51 18.67 18.75
C ASP A 264 -12.47 19.29 17.71
N GLU A 265 -12.29 18.98 16.43
CA GLU A 265 -13.08 19.56 15.33
C GLU A 265 -13.75 18.45 14.50
N ALA A 266 -15.07 18.58 14.31
CA ALA A 266 -15.82 17.70 13.42
C ALA A 266 -15.46 17.90 11.94
N ASP A 267 -14.99 19.10 11.58
CA ASP A 267 -14.58 19.46 10.22
C ASP A 267 -13.04 19.45 10.11
N GLY A 268 -12.51 18.70 9.15
CA GLY A 268 -11.05 18.48 9.02
C GLY A 268 -10.30 19.72 8.53
N LEU A 269 -9.02 19.83 8.91
CA LEU A 269 -8.08 20.84 8.42
C LEU A 269 -7.14 20.24 7.37
N THR A 270 -6.80 21.01 6.35
CA THR A 270 -5.70 20.67 5.43
C THR A 270 -4.41 21.28 5.97
N ALA A 271 -3.40 20.45 6.23
CA ALA A 271 -2.07 20.91 6.62
C ALA A 271 -1.14 20.86 5.39
N GLU A 272 -0.59 22.01 5.00
CA GLU A 272 0.39 22.09 3.90
C GLU A 272 1.68 21.33 4.25
N SER A 273 2.35 20.73 3.26
CA SER A 273 3.71 20.16 3.45
C SER A 273 4.67 21.30 3.74
N GLY A 274 5.02 21.44 5.01
CA GLY A 274 5.76 22.56 5.56
C GLY A 274 5.29 22.97 6.95
N ALA A 275 4.05 22.62 7.33
CA ALA A 275 3.65 22.61 8.73
C ALA A 275 4.44 21.51 9.46
N GLU A 276 5.11 21.87 10.56
CA GLU A 276 5.88 20.94 11.38
C GLU A 276 4.91 19.92 12.01
N LEU A 277 4.76 18.76 11.36
CA LEU A 277 3.97 17.65 11.85
C LEU A 277 4.81 16.85 12.83
N GLU A 278 4.49 16.97 14.11
CA GLU A 278 5.11 16.14 15.14
C GLU A 278 4.30 14.86 15.31
N LEU A 279 4.93 13.70 15.18
CA LEU A 279 4.31 12.43 15.54
C LEU A 279 3.99 12.40 17.04
N ILE A 280 2.77 11.96 17.37
CA ILE A 280 2.43 11.62 18.76
C ILE A 280 2.92 10.19 18.98
N PRO A 281 3.91 9.95 19.88
CA PRO A 281 4.28 8.58 20.24
C PRO A 281 3.05 7.88 20.83
N GLY A 282 2.71 6.73 20.25
CA GLY A 282 1.62 5.86 20.71
C GLY A 282 1.97 5.12 21.99
#